data_AF-A0AAV0YED5-F1
#
_entry.id   AF-A0AAV0YED5-F1
#
_cell.length_a   1.000
_cell.length_b   1.000
_cell.length_c   1.000
_cell.angle_alpha   90.00
_cell.angle_beta   90.00
_cell.angle_gamma   90.00
#
_symmetry.space_group_name_H-M   'P 1'
#
loop_
_entity.id
_entity.type
_entity.pdbx_description
1 polymer ?
#
loop_
_entity_poly.entity_id
_entity_poly.type
_entity_poly.pdbx_seq_one_letter_code
_entity_poly.pdbx_strand_id
1 'polypeptide(L)'
;MFHAIFLVLSRLYDLIVECRRVLKWTYAYGFYLAEHEHAKKQFFEYLQGEAESGLERLHQCAEKELQVFLNGDGPSKDFNDFRTKLAGLTSVTRNYFENLVRALENGLCDVDSNGAASSKATGSKNAAGSSKGRGGRGKGTVRASMSSRITDDNHWSCEQCTYANVRSATACQMCNQPHR
;
A
#
# COMPACT_ATOMS: atom_id res chain seq x y z
N MET A 1 20.98 -12.47 -11.38
CA MET A 1 20.07 -12.92 -10.31
C MET A 1 20.30 -12.15 -9.00
N PHE A 2 21.41 -12.37 -8.28
CA PHE A 2 21.70 -11.80 -6.94
C PHE A 2 21.32 -10.32 -6.71
N HIS A 3 21.69 -9.38 -7.60
CA HIS A 3 21.35 -7.96 -7.46
C HIS A 3 19.82 -7.70 -7.38
N ALA A 4 19.01 -8.48 -8.10
CA ALA A 4 17.55 -8.41 -8.09
C ALA A 4 16.89 -9.19 -6.93
N ILE A 5 17.68 -9.93 -6.14
CA ILE A 5 17.30 -10.47 -4.83
C ILE A 5 17.62 -9.40 -3.77
N PHE A 6 18.86 -8.90 -3.72
CA PHE A 6 19.31 -7.87 -2.78
C PHE A 6 18.40 -6.64 -2.73
N LEU A 7 18.02 -6.08 -3.90
CA LEU A 7 17.11 -4.93 -3.97
C LEU A 7 15.68 -5.21 -3.49
N VAL A 8 15.21 -6.47 -3.56
CA VAL A 8 13.91 -6.88 -3.01
C VAL A 8 14.01 -7.02 -1.49
N LEU A 9 15.09 -7.65 -1.00
CA LEU A 9 15.29 -7.87 0.43
C LEU A 9 15.48 -6.56 1.20
N SER A 10 16.25 -5.59 0.68
CA SER A 10 16.36 -4.27 1.31
C SER A 10 14.98 -3.65 1.55
N ARG A 11 14.20 -3.45 0.48
CA ARG A 11 12.87 -2.81 0.54
C ARG A 11 11.87 -3.56 1.43
N LEU A 12 12.02 -4.88 1.53
CA LEU A 12 11.22 -5.75 2.39
C LEU A 12 11.58 -5.55 3.86
N TYR A 13 12.87 -5.60 4.21
CA TYR A 13 13.32 -5.39 5.58
C TYR A 13 13.13 -3.94 6.04
N ASP A 14 13.28 -2.95 5.14
CA ASP A 14 12.95 -1.54 5.39
C ASP A 14 11.48 -1.40 5.85
N LEU A 15 10.53 -2.05 5.13
CA LEU A 15 9.11 -2.07 5.52
C LEU A 15 8.91 -2.78 6.87
N ILE A 16 9.54 -3.93 7.09
CA ILE A 16 9.38 -4.71 8.32
C ILE A 16 9.89 -3.92 9.53
N VAL A 17 11.00 -3.18 9.40
CA VAL A 17 11.55 -2.32 10.46
C VAL A 17 10.61 -1.16 10.77
N GLU A 18 10.08 -0.45 9.77
CA GLU A 18 9.13 0.64 10.02
C GLU A 18 7.78 0.12 10.57
N CYS A 19 7.28 -1.03 10.12
CA CYS A 19 6.12 -1.68 10.74
C CYS A 19 6.37 -2.05 12.21
N ARG A 20 7.50 -2.68 12.55
CA ARG A 20 7.88 -2.96 13.95
C ARG A 20 8.09 -1.67 14.77
N ARG A 21 8.46 -0.54 14.13
CA ARG A 21 8.58 0.78 14.77
C ARG A 21 7.20 1.37 15.08
N VAL A 22 6.25 1.33 14.15
CA VAL A 22 4.87 1.78 14.38
C VAL A 22 4.25 1.00 15.54
N LEU A 23 4.38 -0.33 15.57
CA LEU A 23 3.84 -1.15 16.67
C LEU A 23 4.36 -0.75 18.05
N LYS A 24 5.65 -0.39 18.19
CA LYS A 24 6.19 0.10 19.46
C LYS A 24 5.49 1.37 19.95
N TRP A 25 5.08 2.24 19.03
CA TRP A 25 4.31 3.45 19.36
C TRP A 25 2.82 3.15 19.56
N THR A 26 2.23 2.14 18.89
CA THR A 26 0.84 1.76 19.15
C THR A 26 0.68 1.14 20.54
N TYR A 27 1.61 0.29 21.00
CA TYR A 27 1.61 -0.17 22.40
C TYR A 27 1.67 0.99 23.41
N ALA A 28 2.47 2.02 23.14
CA ALA A 28 2.51 3.22 23.98
C ALA A 28 1.20 4.03 23.93
N TYR A 29 0.59 4.18 22.74
CA TYR A 29 -0.71 4.84 22.57
C TYR A 29 -1.83 4.10 23.32
N GLY A 30 -1.93 2.78 23.14
CA GLY A 30 -2.95 1.94 23.77
C GLY A 30 -2.87 1.89 25.30
N PHE A 31 -1.70 2.15 25.88
CA PHE A 31 -1.52 2.31 27.33
C PHE A 31 -2.16 3.61 27.87
N TYR A 32 -2.17 4.69 27.07
CA TYR A 32 -2.76 5.98 27.46
C TYR A 32 -4.24 6.15 27.02
N LEU A 33 -4.78 5.21 26.25
CA LEU A 33 -6.18 5.21 25.82
C LEU A 33 -7.11 4.92 27.01
N ALA A 34 -8.10 5.78 27.25
CA ALA A 34 -8.86 5.77 28.48
C ALA A 34 -9.78 4.54 28.60
N GLU A 35 -9.78 3.87 29.77
CA GLU A 35 -10.48 2.59 29.96
C GLU A 35 -11.99 2.66 29.70
N HIS A 36 -12.61 3.82 29.88
CA HIS A 36 -14.05 4.03 29.64
C HIS A 36 -14.41 4.19 28.15
N GLU A 37 -13.45 4.46 27.27
CA GLU A 37 -13.66 4.54 25.81
C GLU A 37 -13.62 3.14 25.17
N HIS A 38 -14.40 2.19 25.74
CA HIS A 38 -14.36 0.77 25.37
C HIS A 38 -14.43 0.50 23.86
N ALA A 39 -15.29 1.22 23.13
CA ALA A 39 -15.44 1.05 21.68
C ALA A 39 -14.16 1.43 20.91
N LYS A 40 -13.47 2.51 21.32
CA LYS A 40 -12.19 2.93 20.73
C LYS A 40 -11.10 1.92 21.04
N LYS A 41 -11.06 1.42 22.28
CA LYS A 41 -10.12 0.40 22.69
C LYS A 41 -10.28 -0.90 21.90
N GLN A 42 -11.51 -1.40 21.74
CA GLN A 42 -11.78 -2.59 20.92
C GLN A 42 -11.43 -2.39 19.44
N PHE A 43 -11.73 -1.22 18.87
CA PHE A 43 -11.38 -0.91 17.47
C PHE A 43 -9.86 -0.79 17.26
N PHE A 44 -9.15 -0.16 18.20
CA PHE A 44 -7.70 -0.09 18.23
C PHE A 44 -7.04 -1.47 18.37
N GLU A 45 -7.49 -2.29 19.31
CA GLU A 45 -7.00 -3.66 19.53
C GLU A 45 -7.19 -4.53 18.27
N TYR A 46 -8.32 -4.38 17.57
CA TYR A 46 -8.56 -5.04 16.28
C TYR A 46 -7.59 -4.57 15.18
N LEU A 47 -7.42 -3.26 14.99
CA LEU A 47 -6.51 -2.69 13.98
C LEU A 47 -5.05 -3.07 14.25
N GLN A 48 -4.63 -3.08 15.52
CA GLN A 48 -3.31 -3.55 15.92
C GLN A 48 -3.15 -5.05 15.64
N GLY A 49 -4.12 -5.88 16.01
CA GLY A 49 -4.09 -7.33 15.79
C GLY A 49 -3.98 -7.72 14.31
N GLU A 50 -4.70 -7.05 13.43
CA GLU A 50 -4.60 -7.27 11.98
C GLU A 50 -3.23 -6.82 11.42
N ALA A 51 -2.70 -5.68 11.88
CA ALA A 51 -1.38 -5.20 11.49
C ALA A 51 -0.25 -6.13 11.96
N GLU A 52 -0.31 -6.61 13.20
CA GLU A 52 0.65 -7.59 13.75
C GLU A 52 0.58 -8.93 13.02
N SER A 53 -0.64 -9.45 12.81
CA SER A 53 -0.88 -10.69 12.07
C SER A 53 -0.41 -10.58 10.61
N GLY A 54 -0.62 -9.43 9.96
CA GLY A 54 -0.14 -9.16 8.61
C GLY A 54 1.38 -9.00 8.53
N LEU A 55 2.01 -8.39 9.53
CA LEU A 55 3.47 -8.25 9.61
C LEU A 55 4.16 -9.59 9.84
N GLU A 56 3.62 -10.42 10.73
CA GLU A 56 4.20 -11.71 11.08
C GLU A 56 4.09 -12.69 9.89
N ARG A 57 2.97 -12.68 9.15
CA ARG A 57 2.83 -13.41 7.88
C ARG A 57 3.87 -12.98 6.84
N LEU A 58 4.15 -11.68 6.71
CA LEU A 58 5.18 -11.15 5.81
C LEU A 58 6.59 -11.56 6.25
N HIS A 59 6.89 -11.44 7.55
CA HIS A 59 8.20 -11.78 8.12
C HIS A 59 8.53 -13.27 7.95
N GLN A 60 7.57 -14.16 8.23
CA GLN A 60 7.80 -15.60 8.06
C GLN A 60 7.98 -16.02 6.60
N CYS A 61 7.33 -15.33 5.66
CA CYS A 61 7.59 -15.51 4.23
C CYS A 61 9.01 -15.05 3.85
N ALA A 62 9.44 -13.91 4.40
CA ALA A 62 10.78 -13.34 4.21
C ALA A 62 11.90 -14.23 4.77
N GLU A 63 11.70 -14.87 5.92
CA GLU A 63 12.70 -15.75 6.54
C GLU A 63 12.69 -17.17 5.96
N LYS A 64 11.53 -17.82 5.83
CA LYS A 64 11.45 -19.27 5.62
C LYS A 64 11.37 -19.67 4.15
N GLU A 65 10.59 -18.93 3.35
CA GLU A 65 10.37 -19.28 1.94
C GLU A 65 11.51 -18.78 1.05
N LEU A 66 12.09 -17.61 1.38
CA LEU A 66 13.31 -17.10 0.76
C LEU A 66 14.49 -18.09 0.88
N GLN A 67 14.65 -18.71 2.05
CA GLN A 67 15.78 -19.57 2.39
C GLN A 67 15.91 -20.79 1.47
N VAL A 68 14.81 -21.21 0.84
CA VAL A 68 14.79 -22.28 -0.18
C VAL A 68 15.53 -21.83 -1.45
N PHE A 69 15.38 -20.57 -1.86
CA PHE A 69 16.00 -19.99 -3.06
C PHE A 69 17.45 -19.51 -2.84
N LEU A 70 17.91 -19.42 -1.59
CA LEU A 70 19.30 -19.08 -1.25
C LEU A 70 20.21 -20.30 -1.18
N ASN A 71 19.68 -21.50 -0.93
CA ASN A 71 20.45 -22.71 -0.60
C ASN A 71 20.35 -23.85 -1.63
N GLY A 72 19.71 -23.63 -2.79
CA GLY A 72 19.57 -24.68 -3.81
C GLY A 72 19.35 -24.14 -5.22
N ASP A 73 19.67 -24.97 -6.21
CA ASP A 73 19.52 -24.70 -7.66
C ASP A 73 18.05 -24.75 -8.10
N GLY A 74 17.21 -23.91 -7.49
CA GLY A 74 15.76 -23.89 -7.67
C GLY A 74 15.30 -23.42 -9.06
N PRO A 75 14.27 -24.04 -9.68
CA PRO A 75 13.74 -23.63 -10.97
C PRO A 75 13.24 -22.18 -10.99
N SER A 76 13.51 -21.46 -12.09
CA SER A 76 13.16 -20.04 -12.24
C SER A 76 11.64 -19.74 -12.22
N LYS A 77 10.77 -20.75 -12.27
CA LYS A 77 9.31 -20.56 -12.23
C LYS A 77 8.85 -20.27 -10.81
N ASP A 78 9.22 -21.12 -9.87
CA ASP A 78 8.77 -21.10 -8.47
C ASP A 78 9.19 -19.79 -7.78
N PHE A 79 10.32 -19.20 -8.20
CA PHE A 79 10.77 -17.89 -7.76
C PHE A 79 9.86 -16.72 -8.21
N ASN A 80 9.18 -16.82 -9.35
CA ASN A 80 8.21 -15.81 -9.78
C ASN A 80 6.91 -15.91 -8.97
N ASP A 81 6.48 -17.12 -8.64
CA ASP A 81 5.33 -17.35 -7.77
C ASP A 81 5.63 -16.84 -6.34
N PHE A 82 6.83 -17.10 -5.81
CA PHE A 82 7.32 -16.49 -4.56
C PHE A 82 7.35 -14.95 -4.62
N ARG A 83 7.91 -14.33 -5.68
CA ARG A 83 7.92 -12.85 -5.82
C ARG A 83 6.51 -12.28 -5.86
N THR A 84 5.57 -12.95 -6.51
CA THR A 84 4.16 -12.53 -6.62
C THR A 84 3.47 -12.61 -5.26
N LYS A 85 3.65 -13.71 -4.53
CA LYS A 85 3.17 -13.88 -3.14
C LYS A 85 3.76 -12.83 -2.20
N LEU A 86 5.07 -12.60 -2.27
CA LEU A 86 5.79 -11.63 -1.46
C LEU A 86 5.29 -10.19 -1.71
N ALA A 87 5.08 -9.82 -2.97
CA ALA A 87 4.51 -8.52 -3.34
C ALA A 87 3.06 -8.36 -2.83
N GLY A 88 2.25 -9.42 -2.93
CA GLY A 88 0.89 -9.45 -2.37
C GLY A 88 0.88 -9.24 -0.86
N LEU A 89 1.69 -10.00 -0.11
CA LEU A 89 1.85 -9.83 1.34
C LEU A 89 2.36 -8.42 1.68
N THR A 90 3.38 -7.92 0.98
CA THR A 90 3.94 -6.56 1.17
C THR A 90 2.87 -5.48 1.02
N SER A 91 1.97 -5.62 0.04
CA SER A 91 0.85 -4.71 -0.20
C SER A 91 -0.21 -4.78 0.90
N VAL A 92 -0.61 -5.99 1.31
CA VAL A 92 -1.61 -6.21 2.37
C VAL A 92 -1.10 -5.73 3.73
N THR A 93 0.14 -6.07 4.11
CA THR A 93 0.76 -5.57 5.34
C THR A 93 0.83 -4.05 5.34
N ARG A 94 1.27 -3.43 4.24
CA ARG A 94 1.26 -1.96 4.09
C ARG A 94 -0.12 -1.37 4.35
N ASN A 95 -1.18 -1.94 3.76
CA ASN A 95 -2.52 -1.40 3.93
C ASN A 95 -3.03 -1.50 5.38
N TYR A 96 -2.75 -2.60 6.09
CA TYR A 96 -3.08 -2.69 7.53
C TYR A 96 -2.42 -1.56 8.35
N PHE A 97 -1.14 -1.27 8.09
CA PHE A 97 -0.43 -0.17 8.77
C PHE A 97 -0.94 1.22 8.36
N GLU A 98 -1.28 1.43 7.08
CA GLU A 98 -1.91 2.67 6.61
C GLU A 98 -3.31 2.90 7.23
N ASN A 99 -4.07 1.82 7.46
CA ASN A 99 -5.37 1.89 8.14
C ASN A 99 -5.21 2.17 9.64
N LEU A 100 -4.28 1.49 10.31
CA LEU A 100 -3.94 1.69 11.72
C LEU A 100 -3.45 3.12 11.99
N VAL A 101 -2.49 3.63 11.21
CA VAL A 101 -1.98 5.00 11.37
C VAL A 101 -3.09 6.03 11.12
N ARG A 102 -3.89 5.88 10.06
CA ARG A 102 -5.00 6.81 9.76
C ARG A 102 -6.08 6.85 10.85
N ALA A 103 -6.35 5.72 11.52
CA ALA A 103 -7.28 5.66 12.66
C ALA A 103 -6.67 6.27 13.94
N LEU A 104 -5.35 6.24 14.11
CA LEU A 104 -4.68 6.96 15.19
C LEU A 104 -4.65 8.48 14.92
N GLU A 105 -4.43 8.88 13.66
CA GLU A 105 -4.48 10.28 13.21
C GLU A 105 -5.88 10.89 13.33
N ASN A 106 -6.96 10.10 13.19
CA ASN A 106 -8.34 10.56 13.41
C ASN A 106 -8.81 10.48 14.87
N GLY A 107 -7.96 10.02 15.81
CA GLY A 107 -8.30 9.88 17.23
C GLY A 107 -9.33 8.79 17.52
N LEU A 108 -9.40 7.77 16.66
CA LEU A 108 -10.35 6.65 16.72
C LEU A 108 -11.83 7.11 16.66
N CYS A 109 -12.12 8.24 16.01
CA CYS A 109 -13.45 8.87 16.02
C CYS A 109 -14.55 8.06 15.31
N ASP A 110 -14.18 7.09 14.46
CA ASP A 110 -15.12 6.34 13.61
C ASP A 110 -16.20 5.60 14.42
N VAL A 111 -15.88 5.15 15.64
CA VAL A 111 -16.82 4.44 16.54
C VAL A 111 -17.78 5.36 17.31
N ASP A 112 -17.49 6.66 17.43
CA ASP A 112 -18.34 7.61 18.16
C ASP A 112 -19.67 7.90 17.41
N SER A 113 -19.71 7.55 16.11
CA SER A 113 -20.81 7.83 15.19
C SER A 113 -22.16 7.17 15.55
N ASN A 114 -22.19 6.16 16.43
CA ASN A 114 -23.38 5.35 16.67
C ASN A 114 -24.21 5.77 17.91
N GLY A 115 -23.87 6.89 18.56
CA GLY A 115 -24.58 7.40 19.75
C GLY A 115 -25.64 8.49 19.48
N ALA A 116 -25.62 9.14 18.31
CA ALA A 116 -26.39 10.36 18.04
C ALA A 116 -27.61 10.12 17.13
N ALA A 117 -28.70 9.60 17.69
CA ALA A 117 -29.97 9.38 16.97
C ALA A 117 -30.71 10.70 16.63
N SER A 118 -30.19 11.49 15.68
CA SER A 118 -30.79 12.75 15.23
C SER A 118 -31.90 12.56 14.16
N SER A 119 -32.84 11.66 14.41
CA SER A 119 -33.99 11.37 13.53
C SER A 119 -35.14 12.40 13.66
N LYS A 120 -34.82 13.70 13.60
CA LYS A 120 -35.83 14.78 13.50
C LYS A 120 -36.19 15.05 12.04
N ALA A 121 -37.16 14.30 11.52
CA ALA A 121 -37.74 14.50 10.19
C ALA A 121 -39.24 14.81 10.27
N THR A 122 -39.64 16.04 9.89
CA THR A 122 -40.90 16.39 9.20
C THR A 122 -40.97 17.91 9.01
N GLY A 123 -41.33 18.38 7.82
CA GLY A 123 -41.34 19.82 7.51
C GLY A 123 -41.44 20.17 6.02
N SER A 124 -42.29 19.45 5.27
CA SER A 124 -42.39 19.61 3.82
C SER A 124 -42.93 20.98 3.38
N LYS A 125 -42.34 21.57 2.33
CA LYS A 125 -43.01 22.51 1.42
C LYS A 125 -42.26 22.65 0.09
N ASN A 126 -43.03 22.66 -1.00
CA ASN A 126 -42.54 22.69 -2.38
C ASN A 126 -42.32 24.14 -2.87
N ALA A 127 -41.38 24.33 -3.79
CA ALA A 127 -41.38 25.45 -4.73
C ALA A 127 -40.66 25.04 -6.03
N ALA A 128 -41.13 25.51 -7.19
CA ALA A 128 -40.53 25.25 -8.50
C ALA A 128 -39.79 26.47 -9.03
N GLY A 129 -38.77 26.26 -9.88
CA GLY A 129 -38.07 27.34 -10.57
C GLY A 129 -37.17 26.80 -11.69
N SER A 130 -37.43 27.20 -12.94
CA SER A 130 -36.65 26.77 -14.12
C SER A 130 -35.97 27.95 -14.80
N SER A 131 -34.65 27.88 -15.03
CA SER A 131 -33.96 28.78 -15.98
C SER A 131 -32.62 28.24 -16.52
N LYS A 132 -32.71 27.45 -17.60
CA LYS A 132 -32.00 27.66 -18.89
C LYS A 132 -30.60 28.33 -18.83
N GLY A 133 -29.51 27.55 -18.96
CA GLY A 133 -28.12 28.05 -18.96
C GLY A 133 -27.16 27.27 -19.88
N ARG A 134 -27.11 27.67 -21.15
CA ARG A 134 -26.22 27.22 -22.24
C ARG A 134 -24.70 27.18 -21.93
N GLY A 135 -24.05 26.10 -22.35
CA GLY A 135 -22.84 26.16 -23.20
C GLY A 135 -21.45 26.08 -22.53
N GLY A 136 -20.53 25.33 -23.16
CA GLY A 136 -19.11 25.27 -22.80
C GLY A 136 -18.40 24.05 -23.41
N ARG A 137 -17.45 24.28 -24.34
CA ARG A 137 -16.67 23.23 -25.03
C ARG A 137 -15.18 23.61 -24.99
N GLY A 138 -14.34 22.79 -24.38
CA GLY A 138 -12.90 23.05 -24.20
C GLY A 138 -12.06 21.78 -24.18
N LYS A 139 -10.77 21.89 -24.54
CA LYS A 139 -9.83 20.76 -24.74
C LYS A 139 -8.38 21.21 -24.49
N GLY A 140 -7.61 20.41 -23.76
CA GLY A 140 -6.16 20.56 -23.53
C GLY A 140 -5.79 20.10 -22.11
N THR A 141 -4.81 19.26 -21.74
CA THR A 141 -3.59 18.65 -22.33
C THR A 141 -2.25 19.42 -22.20
N VAL A 142 -1.25 18.72 -21.62
CA VAL A 142 0.24 18.84 -21.79
C VAL A 142 1.09 19.67 -20.77
N ARG A 143 1.70 18.95 -19.81
CA ARG A 143 3.06 19.15 -19.17
C ARG A 143 3.27 20.47 -18.37
N ALA A 144 4.38 20.75 -17.66
CA ALA A 144 5.72 20.12 -17.49
C ALA A 144 6.22 20.41 -16.03
N SER A 145 6.89 19.52 -15.27
CA SER A 145 8.28 19.00 -15.34
C SER A 145 9.29 19.68 -14.39
N MET A 146 10.09 18.85 -13.70
CA MET A 146 11.43 19.14 -13.14
C MET A 146 12.16 17.78 -13.03
N SER A 147 13.22 17.46 -13.78
CA SER A 147 14.57 18.05 -13.89
C SER A 147 15.44 17.75 -12.66
N SER A 148 16.65 17.16 -12.72
CA SER A 148 17.40 16.42 -13.77
C SER A 148 18.55 15.62 -13.06
N ARG A 149 19.59 14.98 -13.61
CA ARG A 149 20.23 14.85 -14.96
C ARG A 149 21.25 13.67 -14.89
N ILE A 150 21.52 12.94 -15.99
CA ILE A 150 22.78 12.25 -16.45
C ILE A 150 22.39 11.29 -17.60
N THR A 151 23.28 11.06 -18.57
CA THR A 151 23.00 10.43 -19.88
C THR A 151 23.45 8.96 -20.01
N ASP A 152 22.57 8.06 -20.45
CA ASP A 152 22.87 6.93 -21.36
C ASP A 152 21.56 6.39 -21.99
N ASP A 153 21.19 6.89 -23.18
CA ASP A 153 19.83 6.81 -23.76
C ASP A 153 19.41 5.43 -24.34
N ASN A 154 20.17 4.37 -24.05
CA ASN A 154 20.07 3.08 -24.72
C ASN A 154 19.19 2.02 -24.01
N HIS A 155 18.39 2.41 -23.00
CA HIS A 155 17.59 1.48 -22.19
C HIS A 155 16.14 1.94 -21.94
N TRP A 156 15.23 1.00 -21.69
CA TRP A 156 13.84 1.23 -21.23
C TRP A 156 13.52 0.44 -19.95
N SER A 157 12.91 1.10 -18.96
CA SER A 157 12.45 0.47 -17.72
C SER A 157 11.08 -0.18 -17.92
N CYS A 158 10.96 -1.48 -17.60
CA CYS A 158 9.69 -2.18 -17.69
C CYS A 158 8.69 -1.72 -16.61
N GLU A 159 7.51 -1.26 -17.00
CA GLU A 159 6.46 -0.80 -16.08
C GLU A 159 6.03 -1.87 -15.05
N GLN A 160 6.15 -3.16 -15.41
CA GLN A 160 5.69 -4.28 -14.58
C GLN A 160 6.74 -4.79 -13.57
N CYS A 161 8.04 -4.50 -13.77
CA CYS A 161 9.11 -5.02 -12.89
C CYS A 161 10.30 -4.06 -12.67
N THR A 162 10.24 -2.84 -13.21
CA THR A 162 11.26 -1.77 -13.18
C THR A 162 12.61 -2.12 -13.84
N TYR A 163 12.80 -3.35 -14.36
CA TYR A 163 14.05 -3.76 -14.99
C TYR A 163 14.40 -2.92 -16.22
N ALA A 164 15.65 -2.49 -16.33
CA ALA A 164 16.20 -1.76 -17.47
C ALA A 164 16.61 -2.72 -18.59
N ASN A 165 15.82 -2.75 -19.65
CA ASN A 165 16.07 -3.51 -20.88
C ASN A 165 16.83 -2.65 -21.89
N VAL A 166 17.57 -3.26 -22.80
CA VAL A 166 18.13 -2.53 -23.96
C VAL A 166 17.02 -1.99 -24.87
N ARG A 167 17.22 -0.82 -25.49
CA ARG A 167 16.24 -0.15 -26.38
C ARG A 167 15.78 -1.00 -27.57
N SER A 168 16.56 -2.01 -27.97
CA SER A 168 16.22 -2.97 -29.02
C SER A 168 15.33 -4.15 -28.56
N ALA A 169 15.13 -4.35 -27.26
CA ALA A 169 14.30 -5.44 -26.74
C ALA A 169 12.80 -5.11 -26.86
N THR A 170 12.05 -5.95 -27.58
CA THR A 170 10.59 -5.82 -27.77
C THR A 170 9.76 -6.37 -26.59
N ALA A 171 10.39 -7.13 -25.70
CA ALA A 171 9.81 -7.63 -24.46
C ALA A 171 10.86 -7.57 -23.34
N CYS A 172 10.40 -7.52 -22.09
CA CYS A 172 11.28 -7.36 -20.94
C CYS A 172 12.06 -8.65 -20.64
N GLN A 173 13.39 -8.61 -20.70
CA GLN A 173 14.27 -9.77 -20.54
C GLN A 173 14.15 -10.47 -19.17
N MET A 174 13.55 -9.81 -18.16
CA MET A 174 13.33 -10.37 -16.82
C MET A 174 11.92 -10.93 -16.56
N CYS A 175 10.88 -10.51 -17.29
CA CYS A 175 9.49 -10.94 -17.04
C CYS A 175 8.69 -11.27 -18.30
N ASN A 176 9.33 -11.21 -19.46
CA ASN A 176 8.81 -11.49 -20.81
C ASN A 176 7.56 -10.71 -21.24
N GLN A 177 7.17 -9.67 -20.49
CA GLN A 177 6.07 -8.77 -20.85
C GLN A 177 6.48 -7.85 -22.01
N PRO A 178 5.59 -7.58 -22.99
CA PRO A 178 5.91 -6.74 -24.14
C PRO A 178 6.19 -5.29 -23.73
N HIS A 179 7.07 -4.63 -24.47
CA HIS A 179 7.18 -3.16 -24.49
C HIS A 179 5.97 -2.57 -25.21
N ARG A 180 5.42 -1.45 -24.74
CA ARG A 180 4.17 -0.86 -25.23
C ARG A 180 4.27 0.65 -25.42
#